data_AF-A0A8X6Q5E9-F1
#
_entry.id   AF-A0A8X6Q5E9-F1
#
_cell.length_a   1.000
_cell.length_b   1.000
_cell.length_c   1.000
_cell.angle_alpha   90.00
_cell.angle_beta   90.00
_cell.angle_gamma   90.00
#
_symmetry.space_group_name_H-M   'P 1'
#
loop_
_entity.id
_entity.type
_entity.pdbx_description
1 polymer ?
#
loop_
_entity_poly.entity_id
_entity_poly.type
_entity_poly.pdbx_seq_one_letter_code
_entity_poly.pdbx_strand_id
1 'polypeptide(L)'
;MTFDLQKAAENILKYIDSIITDIACCYAYVNDLLISSSDAESHKNDLELVFRRLIDHGIVVNPQKCMFGQLEFQSFGFLVSSLGISALPEKVPLLLSNFRYRHGCKNCFDF
;
A
#
# COMPACT_ATOMS: atom_id res chain seq x y z
N MET A 1 -31.87 -8.65 6.43
CA MET A 1 -30.52 -8.64 7.07
C MET A 1 -29.75 -7.51 6.42
N THR A 2 -29.56 -6.41 7.14
CA THR A 2 -28.82 -5.24 6.63
C THR A 2 -27.34 -5.52 6.75
N PHE A 3 -26.64 -5.62 5.61
CA PHE A 3 -25.19 -5.72 5.61
C PHE A 3 -24.62 -4.35 5.98
N ASP A 4 -23.97 -4.26 7.13
CA ASP A 4 -23.12 -3.12 7.51
C ASP A 4 -21.87 -3.10 6.62
N LEU A 5 -22.05 -2.70 5.35
CA LEU A 5 -21.02 -2.66 4.31
C LEU A 5 -19.84 -1.76 4.68
N GLN A 6 -20.07 -0.72 5.50
CA GLN A 6 -19.01 0.16 5.98
C GLN A 6 -17.96 -0.62 6.78
N LYS A 7 -18.38 -1.61 7.58
CA LYS A 7 -17.48 -2.41 8.41
C LYS A 7 -16.85 -3.56 7.63
N ALA A 8 -17.45 -3.96 6.52
CA ALA A 8 -16.98 -5.09 5.71
C ALA A 8 -15.57 -4.83 5.15
N ALA A 9 -15.31 -3.65 4.58
CA ALA A 9 -13.99 -3.32 4.03
C ALA A 9 -12.89 -3.29 5.12
N GLU A 10 -13.18 -2.69 6.26
CA GLU A 10 -12.25 -2.66 7.40
C GLU A 10 -11.95 -4.07 7.95
N ASN A 11 -12.98 -4.91 8.05
CA ASN A 11 -12.83 -6.28 8.53
C ASN A 11 -12.01 -7.13 7.55
N ILE A 12 -12.21 -6.93 6.23
CA ILE A 12 -11.40 -7.60 5.20
C ILE A 12 -9.94 -7.17 5.32
N LEU A 13 -9.67 -5.87 5.45
CA LEU A 13 -8.30 -5.38 5.60
C LEU A 13 -7.62 -5.94 6.85
N LYS A 14 -8.31 -5.93 8.01
CA LYS A 14 -7.79 -6.51 9.27
C LYS A 14 -7.53 -8.00 9.14
N TYR A 15 -8.39 -8.72 8.44
CA TYR A 15 -8.20 -10.15 8.20
C TYR A 15 -6.96 -10.40 7.33
N ILE A 16 -6.82 -9.67 6.22
CA ILE A 16 -5.66 -9.75 5.35
C ILE A 16 -4.38 -9.42 6.13
N ASP A 17 -4.38 -8.34 6.90
CA ASP A 17 -3.25 -7.94 7.75
C ASP A 17 -2.84 -9.07 8.71
N SER A 18 -3.82 -9.72 9.35
CA SER A 18 -3.56 -10.81 10.30
C SER A 18 -2.91 -12.05 9.68
N ILE A 19 -3.15 -12.34 8.40
CA ILE A 19 -2.60 -13.52 7.73
C ILE A 19 -1.24 -13.27 7.06
N ILE A 20 -0.86 -12.00 6.87
CA ILE A 20 0.42 -11.61 6.26
C ILE A 20 1.42 -11.07 7.28
N THR A 21 1.00 -10.80 8.53
CA THR A 21 1.84 -10.17 9.57
C THR A 21 3.16 -10.92 9.82
N ASP A 22 3.20 -12.24 9.59
CA ASP A 22 4.40 -13.08 9.75
C ASP A 22 5.33 -13.08 8.52
N ILE A 23 4.95 -12.41 7.42
CA ILE A 23 5.71 -12.34 6.18
C ILE A 23 6.42 -10.98 6.11
N ALA A 24 7.70 -10.94 6.48
CA ALA A 24 8.48 -9.69 6.57
C ALA A 24 8.61 -8.91 5.24
N CYS A 25 8.45 -9.57 4.10
CA CYS A 25 8.52 -8.97 2.77
C CYS A 25 7.17 -8.43 2.26
N CYS A 26 6.07 -8.57 3.03
CA CYS A 26 4.72 -8.19 2.63
C CYS A 26 4.08 -7.20 3.62
N TYR A 27 3.43 -6.16 3.08
CA TYR A 27 2.76 -5.11 3.84
C TYR A 27 1.36 -4.87 3.29
N ALA A 28 0.34 -4.88 4.16
CA ALA A 28 -0.99 -4.43 3.80
C ALA A 28 -1.07 -2.90 3.91
N TYR A 29 -1.48 -2.25 2.84
CA TYR A 29 -1.69 -0.80 2.81
C TYR A 29 -3.05 -0.48 2.22
N VAL A 30 -4.02 -0.20 3.11
CA VAL A 30 -5.40 0.19 2.80
C VAL A 30 -6.16 -0.83 1.93
N ASN A 31 -5.92 -0.86 0.62
CA ASN A 31 -6.56 -1.76 -0.34
C ASN A 31 -5.55 -2.58 -1.14
N ASP A 32 -4.25 -2.35 -0.94
CA ASP A 32 -3.17 -2.92 -1.73
C ASP A 32 -2.24 -3.75 -0.83
N LEU A 33 -1.70 -4.83 -1.41
CA LEU A 33 -0.61 -5.59 -0.82
C LEU A 33 0.69 -5.16 -1.48
N LEU A 34 1.62 -4.65 -0.68
CA LEU A 34 2.94 -4.24 -1.12
C LEU A 34 3.92 -5.36 -0.79
N ILE A 35 4.69 -5.78 -1.78
CA ILE A 35 5.73 -6.82 -1.62
C ILE A 35 7.05 -6.21 -2.05
N SER A 36 8.04 -6.23 -1.16
CA SER A 36 9.34 -5.62 -1.40
C SER A 36 10.46 -6.61 -1.12
N SER A 37 11.43 -6.68 -2.04
CA SER A 37 12.57 -7.59 -1.97
C SER A 37 13.82 -6.90 -2.50
N SER A 38 15.00 -7.41 -2.16
CA SER A 38 16.30 -6.85 -2.57
C SER A 38 16.63 -7.05 -4.05
N ASP A 39 16.19 -8.17 -4.61
CA ASP A 39 16.56 -8.64 -5.95
C ASP A 39 15.40 -9.42 -6.58
N ALA A 40 15.43 -9.54 -7.91
CA ALA A 40 14.32 -10.12 -8.67
C ALA A 40 14.11 -11.62 -8.40
N GLU A 41 15.17 -12.36 -8.07
CA GLU A 41 15.09 -13.79 -7.77
C GLU A 41 14.42 -14.02 -6.42
N SER A 42 14.88 -13.31 -5.39
CA SER A 42 14.24 -13.29 -4.07
C SER A 42 12.80 -12.80 -4.15
N HIS A 43 12.53 -11.78 -4.97
CA HIS A 43 11.17 -11.27 -5.17
C HIS A 43 10.21 -12.33 -5.74
N LYS A 44 10.69 -13.18 -6.64
CA LYS A 44 9.89 -14.30 -7.17
C LYS A 44 9.52 -15.29 -6.06
N ASN A 45 10.47 -15.63 -5.20
CA ASN A 45 10.24 -16.54 -4.07
C ASN A 45 9.27 -15.92 -3.04
N ASP A 46 9.42 -14.62 -2.76
CA ASP A 46 8.52 -13.87 -1.89
C ASP A 46 7.08 -13.83 -2.44
N LEU A 47 6.92 -13.59 -3.74
CA LEU A 47 5.62 -13.64 -4.41
C LEU A 47 4.98 -15.02 -4.29
N GLU A 48 5.75 -16.09 -4.48
CA GLU A 48 5.24 -17.46 -4.35
C GLU A 48 4.76 -17.75 -2.91
N LEU A 49 5.52 -17.31 -1.91
CA LEU A 49 5.16 -17.42 -0.49
C LEU A 49 3.84 -16.69 -0.18
N VAL A 50 3.73 -15.43 -0.62
CA VAL A 50 2.54 -14.60 -0.39
C VAL A 50 1.33 -15.18 -1.13
N PHE A 51 1.47 -15.56 -2.40
CA PHE A 51 0.36 -16.15 -3.15
C PHE A 51 -0.12 -17.47 -2.56
N ARG A 52 0.80 -18.33 -2.09
CA ARG A 52 0.40 -19.56 -1.40
C ARG A 52 -0.41 -19.23 -0.14
N ARG A 53 0.03 -18.25 0.65
CA ARG A 53 -0.72 -17.81 1.84
C ARG A 53 -2.12 -17.32 1.51
N LEU A 54 -2.26 -16.52 0.45
CA LEU A 54 -3.56 -16.01 0.01
C LEU A 54 -4.47 -17.15 -0.46
N ILE A 55 -3.94 -18.12 -1.21
CA ILE A 55 -4.65 -19.32 -1.65
C ILE A 55 -5.14 -20.15 -0.46
N ASP A 56 -4.28 -20.39 0.53
CA ASP A 56 -4.61 -21.18 1.72
C ASP A 56 -5.77 -20.57 2.52
N HIS A 57 -5.94 -19.24 2.45
CA HIS A 57 -7.02 -18.50 3.12
C HIS A 57 -8.20 -18.15 2.20
N GLY A 58 -8.20 -18.64 0.95
CA GLY A 58 -9.28 -18.43 -0.01
C GLY A 58 -9.39 -17.00 -0.55
N ILE A 59 -8.31 -16.21 -0.51
CA ILE A 59 -8.29 -14.83 -1.01
C ILE A 59 -7.87 -14.84 -2.47
N VAL A 60 -8.65 -14.15 -3.30
CA VAL A 60 -8.41 -14.02 -4.74
C VAL A 60 -7.99 -12.59 -5.06
N VAL A 61 -6.83 -12.45 -5.70
CA VAL A 61 -6.31 -11.17 -6.20
C VAL A 61 -6.81 -10.91 -7.62
N ASN A 62 -7.03 -9.63 -7.97
CA ASN A 62 -7.40 -9.25 -9.32
C ASN A 62 -6.14 -8.98 -10.15
N PRO A 63 -5.75 -9.87 -11.09
CA PRO A 63 -4.50 -9.72 -11.85
C PRO A 63 -4.46 -8.46 -12.72
N GLN A 64 -5.60 -7.91 -13.13
CA GLN A 64 -5.65 -6.67 -13.91
C GLN A 64 -5.30 -5.42 -13.10
N LYS A 65 -5.37 -5.52 -11.76
CA LYS A 65 -5.03 -4.43 -10.83
C LYS A 65 -3.67 -4.62 -10.18
N CYS A 66 -3.04 -5.78 -10.35
CA CYS A 66 -1.73 -6.05 -9.78
C CYS A 66 -0.61 -5.50 -10.67
N MET A 67 0.39 -4.90 -10.03
CA MET A 67 1.63 -4.46 -10.67
C MET A 67 2.78 -5.27 -10.08
N PHE A 68 3.61 -5.87 -10.93
CA PHE A 68 4.71 -6.74 -10.52
C PHE A 68 6.06 -6.25 -11.06
N GLY A 69 7.14 -6.53 -10.33
CA GLY A 69 8.51 -6.29 -10.78
C GLY A 69 8.83 -4.82 -11.06
N GLN A 70 8.15 -3.90 -10.38
CA GLN A 70 8.38 -2.47 -10.55
C GLN A 70 9.52 -2.00 -9.64
N LEU A 71 10.44 -1.22 -10.18
CA LEU A 71 11.48 -0.53 -9.38
C LEU A 71 10.91 0.69 -8.65
N GLU A 72 9.87 1.29 -9.23
CA GLU A 72 9.11 2.39 -8.68
C GLU A 72 7.66 2.28 -9.11
N PHE A 73 6.73 2.73 -8.26
CA PHE A 73 5.31 2.78 -8.61
C PHE A 73 4.66 4.03 -8.04
N GLN A 74 3.61 4.51 -8.73
CA GLN A 74 2.84 5.66 -8.29
C GLN A 74 1.57 5.21 -7.58
N SER A 75 1.36 5.66 -6.36
CA SER A 75 0.14 5.37 -5.61
C SER A 75 -0.27 6.56 -4.73
N PHE A 76 -1.59 6.81 -4.64
CA PHE A 76 -2.20 7.90 -3.87
C PHE A 76 -1.64 9.33 -4.09
N GLY A 77 -0.85 9.58 -5.14
CA GLY A 77 -0.19 10.87 -5.36
C GLY A 77 1.27 10.92 -4.93
N PHE A 78 1.84 9.78 -4.59
CA PHE A 78 3.24 9.60 -4.23
C PHE A 78 3.89 8.65 -5.23
N LEU A 79 5.15 8.92 -5.52
CA LEU A 79 6.08 7.99 -6.16
C LEU A 79 6.79 7.23 -5.05
N VAL A 80 6.66 5.90 -5.05
CA VAL A 80 7.35 5.02 -4.12
C VAL A 80 8.48 4.34 -4.89
N SER A 81 9.71 4.51 -4.43
CA SER A 81 10.89 3.87 -5.00
C SER A 81 11.84 3.37 -3.89
N SER A 82 12.90 2.67 -4.27
CA SER A 82 13.95 2.24 -3.33
C SER A 82 14.66 3.40 -2.62
N LEU A 83 14.57 4.62 -3.16
CA LEU A 83 15.14 5.84 -2.56
C LEU A 83 14.20 6.48 -1.53
N GLY A 84 12.95 6.01 -1.43
CA GLY A 84 11.94 6.52 -0.50
C GLY A 84 10.63 6.90 -1.18
N ILE A 85 9.83 7.68 -0.45
CA ILE A 85 8.51 8.13 -0.88
C ILE A 85 8.60 9.61 -1.25
N SER A 86 8.29 9.96 -2.50
CA SER A 86 8.30 11.34 -3.00
C SER A 86 6.90 11.77 -3.41
N ALA A 87 6.47 12.99 -3.05
CA ALA A 87 5.20 13.52 -3.53
C ALA A 87 5.26 13.80 -5.03
N LEU A 88 4.20 13.45 -5.78
CA LEU A 88 4.13 13.76 -7.20
C LEU A 88 3.98 15.27 -7.39
N PRO A 89 4.79 15.88 -8.28
CA PRO A 89 4.81 17.33 -8.47
C PRO A 89 3.47 17.91 -8.94
N GLU A 90 2.57 17.10 -9.50
CA GLU A 90 1.22 17.52 -9.89
C GLU A 90 0.27 17.71 -8.70
N LYS A 91 0.44 16.95 -7.60
CA LYS A 91 -0.43 17.05 -6.42
C LYS A 91 0.06 18.07 -5.40
N VAL A 92 1.35 18.38 -5.39
CA VAL A 92 1.94 19.35 -4.45
C VAL A 92 1.28 20.75 -4.57
N PRO A 93 1.07 21.33 -5.78
CA PRO A 93 0.39 22.60 -5.93
C PRO A 93 -1.09 22.57 -5.48
N LEU A 94 -1.77 21.44 -5.68
CA LEU A 94 -3.18 21.25 -5.29
C LEU A 94 -3.35 21.15 -3.77
N LEU A 95 -2.38 20.58 -3.06
CA LEU A 95 -2.35 20.61 -1.60
C LEU A 95 -2.04 22.03 -1.11
N LEU A 96 -0.98 22.66 -1.63
CA LEU A 96 -0.57 23.99 -1.19
C LEU A 96 -1.63 25.09 -1.44
N SER A 97 -2.44 24.96 -2.49
CA SER A 97 -3.53 25.90 -2.79
C SER A 97 -4.81 25.66 -1.97
N ASN A 98 -5.08 24.42 -1.56
CA ASN A 98 -6.28 24.06 -0.80
C ASN A 98 -6.07 24.01 0.73
N PHE A 99 -4.82 23.98 1.20
CA PHE A 99 -4.51 24.22 2.61
C PHE A 99 -4.71 25.71 2.94
N ARG A 100 -5.96 26.10 3.24
CA ARG A 100 -6.18 27.26 4.12
C ARG A 100 -5.58 26.90 5.46
N TYR A 101 -4.37 27.40 5.75
CA TYR A 101 -3.80 27.41 7.08
C TYR A 101 -4.86 27.97 8.05
N ARG A 102 -5.53 27.11 8.83
CA ARG A 102 -6.05 27.55 10.12
C ARG A 102 -4.80 27.91 10.92
N HIS A 103 -4.66 29.21 11.17
CA HIS A 103 -3.59 29.83 11.95
C HIS A 103 -2.96 28.90 12.99
N GLY A 104 -1.63 28.74 12.96
CA GLY A 104 -0.89 28.62 14.22
C GLY A 104 0.33 27.70 14.35
N CYS A 105 0.72 26.86 13.39
CA CYS A 105 1.94 26.04 13.54
C CYS A 105 2.89 26.21 12.37
N LYS A 106 4.00 26.92 12.59
CA LYS A 106 5.02 27.22 11.58
C LYS A 106 6.10 26.15 11.41
N ASN A 107 6.18 25.12 12.25
CA ASN A 107 7.35 24.22 12.25
C ASN A 107 6.96 22.73 12.33
N CYS A 108 6.29 22.19 11.30
CA CYS A 108 6.03 20.73 11.22
C CYS A 108 6.65 20.07 9.98
N PHE A 109 7.58 20.73 9.30
CA PHE A 109 8.37 20.13 8.23
C PHE A 109 9.85 20.37 8.50
N ASP A 110 10.35 19.70 9.53
CA ASP A 110 11.76 19.32 9.64
C ASP A 110 11.77 17.79 9.80
N PHE A 111 12.01 17.10 8.68
CA PHE A 111 12.55 15.75 8.61
C PHE A 111 13.92 15.86 7.95
#